data_AF-A0A1H3XTM4-F1
#
_entry.id   AF-A0A1H3XTM4-F1
#
_cell.length_a   1.000
_cell.length_b   1.000
_cell.length_c   1.000
_cell.angle_alpha   90.00
_cell.angle_beta   90.00
_cell.angle_gamma   90.00
#
_symmetry.space_group_name_H-M   'P 1'
#
loop_
_entity.id
_entity.type
_entity.pdbx_description
1 polymer ?
#
loop_
_entity_poly.entity_id
_entity_poly.type
_entity_poly.pdbx_seq_one_letter_code
_entity_poly.pdbx_strand_id
1 'polypeptide(L)'
;MQQQIYYTKYALQFADMQIPELVTVFNSQVGNTGWTGMRAYHDQALIDEFQRRGIDVSAVYDGKAITFAHPVKYDIADNRLTTIG
;
A
#
# COMPACT_ATOMS: atom_id res chain seq x y z
N MET A 1 -8.10 18.36 -10.85
CA MET A 1 -6.67 18.68 -10.97
C MET A 1 -5.86 18.31 -9.72
N GLN A 2 -6.29 18.60 -8.49
CA GLN A 2 -5.52 18.25 -7.26
C GLN A 2 -5.36 16.74 -7.01
N GLN A 3 -6.35 15.94 -7.39
CA GLN A 3 -6.37 14.48 -7.18
C GLN A 3 -5.18 13.76 -7.84
N GLN A 4 -4.84 14.17 -9.06
CA GLN A 4 -3.72 13.59 -9.80
C GLN A 4 -2.36 14.00 -9.25
N ILE A 5 -2.25 15.19 -8.61
CA ILE A 5 -1.01 15.67 -8.02
C ILE A 5 -0.61 14.81 -6.81
N TYR A 6 -1.57 14.49 -5.93
CA TYR A 6 -1.29 13.68 -4.75
C TYR A 6 -0.92 12.24 -5.11
N TYR A 7 -1.68 11.61 -6.01
CA TYR A 7 -1.36 10.26 -6.48
C TYR A 7 0.04 10.20 -7.11
N THR A 8 0.33 11.07 -8.09
CA THR A 8 1.62 11.07 -8.77
C THR A 8 2.78 11.30 -7.80
N LYS A 9 2.61 12.18 -6.81
CA LYS A 9 3.63 12.40 -5.77
C LYS A 9 3.95 11.09 -5.02
N TYR A 10 2.92 10.37 -4.56
CA TYR A 10 3.13 9.12 -3.83
C TYR A 10 3.66 8.00 -4.73
N ALA A 11 3.16 7.87 -5.96
CA ALA A 11 3.64 6.88 -6.91
C ALA A 11 5.15 7.05 -7.21
N LEU A 12 5.60 8.29 -7.42
CA LEU A 12 7.04 8.58 -7.59
C LEU A 12 7.83 8.23 -6.34
N GLN A 13 7.35 8.64 -5.16
CA GLN A 13 8.00 8.34 -3.89
C GLN A 13 8.12 6.82 -3.65
N PHE A 14 7.07 6.05 -3.93
CA PHE A 14 7.05 4.61 -3.70
C PHE A 14 7.85 3.84 -4.74
N ALA A 15 7.96 4.34 -5.97
CA ALA A 15 8.82 3.74 -7.00
C ALA A 15 10.30 3.71 -6.58
N ASP A 16 10.75 4.70 -5.78
CA ASP A 16 12.13 4.79 -5.28
C ASP A 16 12.39 3.93 -4.02
N MET A 17 11.35 3.44 -3.36
CA MET A 17 11.46 2.66 -2.12
C MET A 17 11.74 1.18 -2.36
N GLN A 18 12.40 0.52 -1.40
CA GLN A 18 12.55 -0.92 -1.35
C GLN A 18 11.30 -1.60 -0.75
N ILE A 19 11.09 -2.89 -1.05
CA ILE A 19 9.91 -3.63 -0.56
C ILE A 19 9.75 -3.56 0.97
N PRO A 20 10.81 -3.72 1.80
CA PRO A 20 10.66 -3.57 3.25
C PRO A 20 10.18 -2.19 3.67
N GLU A 21 10.60 -1.13 2.97
CA GLU A 21 10.16 0.24 3.27
C GLU A 21 8.69 0.43 2.91
N LEU A 22 8.23 -0.12 1.78
CA LEU A 22 6.81 -0.11 1.41
C LEU A 22 5.94 -0.86 2.44
N VAL A 23 6.44 -1.99 2.97
CA VAL A 23 5.77 -2.72 4.06
C VAL A 23 5.71 -1.87 5.33
N THR A 24 6.78 -1.16 5.69
CA THR A 24 6.77 -0.21 6.80
C THR A 24 5.75 0.91 6.60
N VAL A 25 5.65 1.47 5.39
CA VAL A 25 4.64 2.49 5.05
C VAL A 25 3.23 1.93 5.21
N PHE A 26 2.96 0.73 4.69
CA PHE A 26 1.66 0.07 4.86
C PHE A 26 1.32 -0.09 6.35
N ASN A 27 2.25 -0.63 7.13
CA ASN A 27 2.04 -0.91 8.55
C ASN A 27 1.83 0.37 9.38
N SER A 28 2.36 1.51 8.93
CA SER A 28 2.10 2.81 9.57
C SER A 28 0.64 3.30 9.41
N GLN A 29 -0.11 2.75 8.44
CA GLN A 29 -1.52 3.07 8.23
C GLN A 29 -2.47 2.18 9.04
N VAL A 30 -1.96 1.10 9.64
CA VAL A 30 -2.76 0.20 10.49
C VAL A 30 -3.20 0.94 11.75
N GLY A 31 -4.50 0.94 12.01
CA GLY A 31 -5.08 1.67 13.14
C GLY A 31 -5.22 3.19 12.93
N ASN A 32 -4.80 3.72 11.77
CA ASN A 32 -5.03 5.12 11.44
C ASN A 32 -6.52 5.35 11.09
N THR A 33 -7.24 6.07 11.96
CA THR A 33 -8.68 6.35 11.80
C THR A 33 -8.97 7.61 10.98
N GLY A 34 -7.94 8.37 10.57
CA GLY A 34 -8.10 9.61 9.82
C GLY A 34 -8.46 9.35 8.36
N TRP A 35 -9.67 9.72 7.95
CA TRP A 35 -10.11 9.62 6.55
C TRP A 35 -9.98 10.97 5.83
N THR A 36 -8.98 11.08 4.95
CA THR A 36 -8.79 12.26 4.10
C THR A 36 -8.62 11.85 2.64
N GLY A 37 -8.96 12.74 1.71
CA GLY A 37 -8.74 12.48 0.27
C GLY A 37 -7.26 12.21 -0.05
N MET A 38 -6.33 12.85 0.67
CA MET A 38 -4.89 12.60 0.52
C MET A 38 -4.51 11.16 0.90
N ARG A 39 -5.13 10.62 1.95
CA ARG A 39 -4.95 9.22 2.35
C ARG A 39 -5.45 8.26 1.28
N ALA A 40 -6.60 8.54 0.66
CA ALA A 40 -7.10 7.70 -0.43
C ALA A 40 -6.10 7.60 -1.59
N TYR A 41 -5.45 8.70 -1.98
CA TYR A 41 -4.42 8.69 -3.03
C TYR A 41 -3.13 8.00 -2.59
N HIS A 42 -2.74 8.17 -1.33
CA HIS A 42 -1.60 7.47 -0.73
C HIS A 42 -1.80 5.95 -0.78
N ASP A 43 -2.94 5.48 -0.28
CA ASP A 43 -3.22 4.05 -0.14
C ASP A 43 -3.35 3.38 -1.51
N GLN A 44 -4.00 4.06 -2.48
CA GLN A 44 -4.08 3.59 -3.86
C GLN A 44 -2.69 3.47 -4.50
N ALA A 45 -1.85 4.52 -4.42
CA ALA A 45 -0.52 4.50 -5.00
C ALA A 45 0.38 3.41 -4.38
N LEU A 46 0.19 3.12 -3.09
CA LEU A 46 0.94 2.07 -2.40
C LEU A 46 0.56 0.67 -2.91
N ILE A 47 -0.74 0.39 -3.07
CA ILE A 47 -1.21 -0.89 -3.63
C ILE A 47 -0.82 -1.04 -5.09
N ASP A 48 -0.96 0.01 -5.88
CA ASP A 48 -0.56 0.01 -7.29
C ASP A 48 0.94 -0.28 -7.42
N GLU A 49 1.78 0.26 -6.52
CA GLU A 49 3.21 -0.03 -6.52
C GLU A 49 3.53 -1.50 -6.17
N PHE A 50 2.85 -2.08 -5.18
CA PHE A 50 3.00 -3.51 -4.88
C PHE A 50 2.59 -4.37 -6.09
N GLN A 51 1.45 -4.09 -6.71
CA GLN A 51 0.97 -4.81 -7.89
C GLN A 51 1.88 -4.63 -9.11
N ARG A 52 2.43 -3.42 -9.32
CA ARG A 52 3.40 -3.13 -10.38
C ARG A 52 4.68 -3.94 -10.23
N ARG A 53 5.07 -4.25 -8.98
CA ARG A 53 6.19 -5.16 -8.66
C ARG A 53 5.82 -6.64 -8.74
N GLY A 54 4.59 -6.96 -9.12
CA GLY A 54 4.07 -8.33 -9.22
C GLY A 54 3.76 -8.98 -7.87
N ILE A 55 3.69 -8.20 -6.80
CA ILE A 55 3.42 -8.72 -5.45
C ILE A 55 1.92 -8.96 -5.32
N ASP A 56 1.56 -10.16 -4.87
CA ASP A 56 0.17 -10.48 -4.56
C ASP A 56 -0.28 -9.76 -3.28
N VAL A 57 -1.30 -8.91 -3.44
CA VAL A 57 -1.89 -8.06 -2.39
C VAL A 57 -3.25 -8.57 -1.93
N SER A 58 -3.69 -9.75 -2.36
CA SER A 58 -5.03 -10.31 -2.09
C SER A 58 -5.35 -10.44 -0.60
N ALA A 59 -4.34 -10.52 0.27
CA ALA A 59 -4.51 -10.51 1.71
C ALA A 59 -5.09 -9.20 2.27
N VAL A 60 -4.93 -8.08 1.53
CA VAL A 60 -5.31 -6.73 1.98
C VAL A 60 -6.11 -5.92 0.96
N TYR A 61 -6.25 -6.41 -0.28
CA TYR A 61 -6.97 -5.72 -1.35
C TYR A 61 -7.82 -6.70 -2.16
N ASP A 62 -9.12 -6.44 -2.25
CA ASP A 62 -10.10 -7.29 -2.95
C ASP A 62 -10.36 -6.84 -4.41
N GLY A 63 -9.58 -5.89 -4.93
CA GLY A 63 -9.81 -5.27 -6.23
C GLY A 63 -10.74 -4.05 -6.19
N LYS A 64 -11.31 -3.71 -5.03
CA LYS A 64 -12.19 -2.55 -4.83
C LYS A 64 -11.80 -1.71 -3.63
N ALA A 65 -11.47 -2.36 -2.52
CA ALA A 65 -11.18 -1.72 -1.24
C ALA A 65 -9.92 -2.30 -0.60
N ILE A 66 -9.12 -1.41 -0.02
CA ILE A 66 -7.90 -1.74 0.73
C ILE A 66 -8.28 -1.82 2.21
N THR A 67 -7.78 -2.82 2.92
CA THR A 67 -7.94 -2.97 4.36
C THR A 67 -6.62 -2.77 5.09
N PHE A 68 -6.65 -1.99 6.17
CA PHE A 68 -5.53 -1.79 7.10
C PHE A 68 -5.86 -2.35 8.50
N ALA A 69 -6.61 -3.46 8.54
CA ALA A 69 -7.03 -4.09 9.80
C ALA A 69 -5.85 -4.74 10.55
N HIS A 70 -4.87 -5.26 9.81
CA HIS A 70 -3.71 -5.95 10.36
C HIS A 70 -2.42 -5.48 9.67
N PRO A 71 -1.29 -5.46 10.38
CA PRO A 71 0.01 -5.30 9.75
C PRO A 71 0.28 -6.46 8.79
N VAL A 72 1.16 -6.23 7.83
CA VAL A 72 1.60 -7.21 6.85
C VAL A 72 3.11 -7.46 6.95
N LYS A 73 3.52 -8.63 6.47
CA LYS A 73 4.90 -8.92 6.07
C LYS A 73 4.92 -9.29 4.59
N TYR A 74 6.06 -9.07 3.95
CA TYR A 74 6.33 -9.58 2.62
C TYR A 74 6.87 -11.01 2.72
N ASP A 75 6.21 -11.93 2.04
CA ASP A 75 6.68 -13.30 1.83
C ASP A 75 7.42 -13.37 0.50
N ILE A 76 8.75 -13.54 0.58
CA ILE A 76 9.62 -13.61 -0.59
C ILE A 76 9.45 -14.91 -1.39
N ALA A 77 9.03 -16.01 -0.74
CA ALA A 77 8.92 -17.30 -1.41
C ALA A 77 7.73 -17.32 -2.37
N ASP A 78 6.62 -16.73 -1.94
CA ASP A 78 5.36 -16.70 -2.69
C ASP A 78 5.10 -15.34 -3.36
N ASN A 79 6.03 -14.38 -3.23
CA ASN A 79 5.91 -13.02 -3.74
C ASN A 79 4.58 -12.35 -3.37
N ARG A 80 4.22 -12.37 -2.08
CA ARG A 80 2.91 -11.90 -1.60
C ARG A 80 2.98 -11.18 -0.27
N LEU A 81 1.99 -10.35 0.00
CA LEU A 81 1.73 -9.83 1.35
C LEU A 81 0.95 -10.85 2.16
N THR A 82 1.33 -11.03 3.41
CA THR A 82 0.58 -11.85 4.38
C THR A 82 0.31 -11.01 5.62
N THR A 83 -0.93 -11.08 6.13
CA THR A 83 -1.30 -10.39 7.38
C THR A 83 -0.62 -11.06 8.58
N ILE A 84 -0.27 -10.25 9.57
CA ILE A 84 0.30 -10.66 10.84
C ILE A 84 -0.75 -10.35 11.91
N GLY A 85 -1.19 -11.39 12.62
CA GLY A 85 -2.12 -11.31 13.75
C GLY A 85 -1.40 -11.18 15.08
#